data_AF-A0AA42AX88-F1
#
_entry.id   AF-A0AA42AX88-F1
#
_cell.length_a   1.000
_cell.length_b   1.000
_cell.length_c   1.000
_cell.angle_alpha   90.00
_cell.angle_beta   90.00
_cell.angle_gamma   90.00
#
_symmetry.space_group_name_H-M   'P 1'
#
loop_
_entity.id
_entity.type
_entity.pdbx_description
1 polymer ?
#
loop_
_entity_poly.entity_id
_entity_poly.type
_entity_poly.pdbx_seq_one_letter_code
_entity_poly.pdbx_strand_id
1 'polypeptide(L)'
;FISSGRASTKYNSIELHDVDDAVQCRDIPDSFRDIPPESFPLVITFQKFLTMLDGSTGNSYFDRFSDIRELSQSKVATSRSFAFHALRRTKEVNYERFNSFYWPHFNCQMTKKLDSSMVFIEIISHIKGGLIAGRLPDDKLSREDYILLSEGRVSSISRERREMIYDIFLEYEKKKILNDEFDLADFVIDLHHRLKTGCYKGDEMDFVYIDEVQDLTMRQFGLFKYICRNFVEGFVFSGDTAQTIAGGVDFRFQDARSLFYNEFTLDSGSDGMGNAKNMDQSRISDIYHLNQNFRTHAGVLNLSQSVIELLYIFFPQCIDNLSPETSLIYGETPIWLQSSNDDNSIITIFGKRDENAGRSTSGFGAEQVILVRDDSARKEIAEHIGKQALVLTITECKGLEFQDVLLYNFFEKSPLKSQWRVVYGYMKEQSLLDSSDAKFPEFSKEKHQLLCSELKQLYVAITRTRQRLWICENIDDVSKPMFDYWKKLCLVQVRELDESLVQAMQVTSSKEEWSLRGIQLLDEGNFEMATMCFERAGDSFLEKLAKASGLRAAGVHMLGSNNELARVALVEAAEIYESIGKADFAAKCFMELKDFERA
;
A
#
# COMPACT_ATOMS: atom_id res chain seq x y z
N PHE A 1 -25.29 3.59 5.84
CA PHE A 1 -26.54 2.91 6.22
C PHE A 1 -27.14 2.22 5.01
N ILE A 2 -26.89 0.92 4.85
CA ILE A 2 -27.75 -0.01 4.12
C ILE A 2 -27.84 -1.26 5.00
N SER A 3 -28.98 -1.40 5.66
CA SER A 3 -29.35 -2.56 6.46
C SER A 3 -29.92 -3.66 5.57
N SER A 4 -29.39 -4.87 5.74
CA SER A 4 -30.12 -6.15 5.71
C SER A 4 -31.36 -6.26 4.81
N GLY A 5 -31.14 -6.67 3.56
CA GLY A 5 -32.13 -7.35 2.73
C GLY A 5 -31.74 -8.83 2.57
N ARG A 6 -32.55 -9.74 3.12
CA ARG A 6 -32.42 -11.20 2.91
C ARG A 6 -32.43 -11.52 1.41
N ALA A 7 -31.30 -11.94 0.85
CA ALA A 7 -31.23 -12.55 -0.48
C ALA A 7 -31.36 -14.07 -0.36
N SER A 8 -32.12 -14.66 -1.27
CA SER A 8 -32.62 -16.03 -1.21
C SER A 8 -31.52 -17.07 -1.44
N THR A 9 -31.59 -18.17 -0.70
CA THR A 9 -30.80 -19.39 -0.85
C THR A 9 -30.91 -20.00 -2.25
N LYS A 10 -29.90 -19.75 -3.10
CA LYS A 10 -29.46 -20.63 -4.20
C LYS A 10 -27.96 -20.38 -4.43
N TYR A 11 -27.14 -21.36 -4.07
CA TYR A 11 -25.72 -21.44 -4.42
C TYR A 11 -25.60 -21.62 -5.95
N ASN A 12 -25.56 -20.52 -6.70
CA ASN A 12 -25.11 -20.52 -8.08
C ASN A 12 -23.68 -19.99 -8.10
N SER A 13 -22.76 -20.81 -8.62
CA SER A 13 -21.37 -20.50 -9.03
C SER A 13 -20.73 -19.25 -8.41
N ILE A 14 -19.94 -19.44 -7.35
CA ILE A 14 -18.98 -18.43 -6.93
C ILE A 14 -17.96 -18.29 -8.07
N GLU A 15 -18.09 -17.24 -8.88
CA GLU A 15 -17.02 -16.81 -9.79
C GLU A 15 -15.88 -16.28 -8.92
N LEU A 16 -14.91 -17.12 -8.63
CA LEU A 16 -13.68 -16.70 -7.95
C LEU A 16 -12.72 -16.08 -8.97
N HIS A 17 -12.36 -14.83 -8.68
CA HIS A 17 -11.61 -13.94 -9.55
C HIS A 17 -10.09 -14.15 -9.42
N ASP A 18 -9.38 -13.90 -10.53
CA ASP A 18 -7.91 -13.83 -10.57
C ASP A 18 -7.47 -12.55 -9.84
N VAL A 19 -6.31 -12.59 -9.18
CA VAL A 19 -5.64 -11.42 -8.57
C VAL A 19 -4.99 -10.53 -9.65
N ASP A 20 -5.30 -10.78 -10.91
CA ASP A 20 -5.05 -9.83 -11.98
C ASP A 20 -6.13 -8.75 -11.90
N ASP A 21 -5.75 -7.48 -11.71
CA ASP A 21 -6.63 -6.29 -11.90
C ASP A 21 -7.52 -6.41 -13.16
N ALA A 22 -7.01 -7.16 -14.16
CA ALA A 22 -7.68 -7.48 -15.39
C ALA A 22 -9.02 -8.23 -15.23
N VAL A 23 -9.30 -8.86 -14.08
CA VAL A 23 -10.45 -9.80 -13.91
C VAL A 23 -11.60 -9.22 -13.11
N GLN A 24 -11.36 -8.39 -12.08
CA GLN A 24 -12.44 -7.65 -11.41
C GLN A 24 -13.22 -6.75 -12.38
N CYS A 25 -12.59 -6.35 -13.49
CA CYS A 25 -13.16 -5.48 -14.51
C CYS A 25 -13.18 -6.14 -15.90
N ARG A 26 -13.26 -7.48 -16.00
CA ARG A 26 -13.28 -8.21 -17.30
C ARG A 26 -14.44 -7.77 -18.19
N ASP A 27 -15.59 -7.50 -17.58
CA ASP A 27 -16.80 -7.07 -18.27
C ASP A 27 -16.78 -5.58 -18.62
N ILE A 28 -15.83 -4.82 -18.07
CA ILE A 28 -15.67 -3.39 -18.33
C ILE A 28 -14.63 -3.22 -19.46
N PRO A 29 -14.96 -2.51 -20.55
CA PRO A 29 -14.01 -2.24 -21.62
C PRO A 29 -12.72 -1.56 -21.13
N ASP A 30 -11.62 -1.78 -21.84
CA ASP A 30 -10.34 -1.08 -21.60
C ASP A 30 -10.32 0.35 -22.18
N SER A 31 -11.48 0.98 -22.29
CA SER A 31 -11.65 2.35 -22.76
C SER A 31 -12.90 2.96 -22.13
N PHE A 32 -12.89 4.28 -21.95
CA PHE A 32 -14.07 5.06 -21.60
C PHE A 32 -15.03 5.29 -22.77
N ARG A 33 -14.80 4.67 -23.93
CA ARG A 33 -15.70 4.77 -25.08
C ARG A 33 -16.79 3.73 -25.02
N ASP A 34 -18.01 4.16 -25.31
CA ASP A 34 -19.17 3.28 -25.52
C ASP A 34 -19.37 2.35 -24.31
N ILE A 35 -19.22 2.89 -23.10
CA ILE A 35 -19.37 2.10 -21.88
C ILE A 35 -20.82 1.62 -21.77
N PRO A 36 -21.08 0.31 -21.60
CA PRO A 36 -22.44 -0.19 -21.48
C PRO A 36 -23.16 0.46 -20.27
N PRO A 37 -24.43 0.90 -20.43
CA PRO A 37 -25.19 1.50 -19.32
C PRO A 37 -25.29 0.61 -18.08
N GLU A 38 -25.32 -0.71 -18.27
CA GLU A 38 -25.32 -1.73 -17.20
C GLU A 38 -24.03 -1.78 -16.36
N SER A 39 -22.93 -1.20 -16.86
CA SER A 39 -21.67 -1.12 -16.12
C SER A 39 -21.66 0.01 -15.08
N PHE A 40 -22.68 0.88 -15.07
CA PHE A 40 -22.77 1.98 -14.10
C PHE A 40 -23.51 1.57 -12.81
N PRO A 41 -23.05 2.00 -11.62
CA PRO A 41 -21.86 2.81 -11.39
C PRO A 41 -20.56 2.02 -11.64
N LEU A 42 -19.60 2.67 -12.31
CA LEU A 42 -18.30 2.07 -12.57
C LEU A 42 -17.49 2.01 -11.26
N VAL A 43 -17.26 0.81 -10.76
CA VAL A 43 -16.35 0.54 -9.63
C VAL A 43 -15.10 -0.10 -10.20
N ILE A 44 -14.02 0.68 -10.28
CA ILE A 44 -12.77 0.28 -10.92
C ILE A 44 -11.57 0.68 -10.08
N THR A 45 -10.49 -0.10 -10.17
CA THR A 45 -9.22 0.26 -9.53
C THR A 45 -8.54 1.43 -10.25
N PHE A 46 -7.62 2.12 -9.58
CA PHE A 46 -6.84 3.20 -10.21
C PHE A 46 -6.07 2.69 -11.45
N GLN A 47 -5.61 1.45 -11.39
CA GLN A 47 -4.91 0.84 -12.50
C GLN A 47 -5.81 0.55 -13.71
N LYS A 48 -7.05 0.10 -13.47
CA LYS A 48 -8.05 -0.02 -14.54
C LYS A 48 -8.39 1.36 -15.11
N PHE A 49 -8.52 2.38 -14.26
CA PHE A 49 -8.71 3.78 -14.69
C PHE A 49 -7.59 4.25 -15.65
N LEU A 50 -6.32 4.01 -15.34
CA LEU A 50 -5.20 4.35 -16.24
C LEU A 50 -5.28 3.61 -17.58
N THR A 51 -5.66 2.33 -17.54
CA THR A 51 -5.82 1.48 -18.73
C THR A 51 -6.94 2.03 -19.63
N MET A 52 -8.08 2.39 -19.03
CA MET A 52 -9.22 2.97 -19.74
C MET A 52 -8.91 4.37 -20.30
N LEU A 53 -8.14 5.19 -19.58
CA LEU A 53 -7.66 6.47 -20.10
C LEU A 53 -6.81 6.29 -21.35
N ASP A 54 -5.82 5.39 -21.30
CA ASP A 54 -4.92 5.11 -22.42
C ASP A 54 -5.65 4.60 -23.66
N GLY A 55 -6.58 3.65 -23.48
CA GLY A 55 -7.43 3.14 -24.56
C GLY A 55 -8.35 4.21 -25.17
N SER A 56 -8.65 5.28 -24.42
CA SER A 56 -9.47 6.40 -24.88
C SER A 56 -8.69 7.43 -25.69
N THR A 57 -7.35 7.38 -25.67
CA THR A 57 -6.43 8.35 -26.28
C THR A 57 -5.80 7.89 -27.59
N GLY A 58 -6.56 7.22 -28.48
CA GLY A 58 -6.17 7.01 -29.89
C GLY A 58 -4.99 6.04 -30.12
N ASN A 59 -3.78 6.45 -29.79
CA ASN A 59 -2.57 5.62 -29.78
C ASN A 59 -2.21 5.26 -28.33
N SER A 60 -1.93 3.99 -28.06
CA SER A 60 -1.55 3.54 -26.72
C SER A 60 -0.11 3.94 -26.42
N TYR A 61 0.16 4.33 -25.17
CA TYR A 61 1.53 4.50 -24.67
C TYR A 61 2.39 3.26 -24.95
N PHE A 62 1.77 2.09 -24.87
CA PHE A 62 2.45 0.81 -24.93
C PHE A 62 2.82 0.38 -26.37
N ASP A 63 2.26 1.02 -27.40
CA ASP A 63 2.61 0.75 -28.81
C ASP A 63 4.06 1.12 -29.16
N ARG A 64 4.77 1.80 -28.25
CA ARG A 64 6.18 2.16 -28.39
C ARG A 64 7.13 0.98 -28.15
N PHE A 65 6.73 -0.01 -27.35
CA PHE A 65 7.56 -1.15 -27.01
C PHE A 65 7.57 -2.17 -28.16
N SER A 66 8.76 -2.66 -28.52
CA SER A 66 8.94 -3.57 -29.66
C SER A 66 8.14 -4.86 -29.51
N ASP A 67 8.03 -5.36 -28.28
CA ASP A 67 7.35 -6.62 -27.94
C ASP A 67 5.86 -6.60 -28.35
N ILE A 68 5.19 -5.45 -28.24
CA ILE A 68 3.78 -5.28 -28.64
C ILE A 68 3.64 -5.17 -30.16
N ARG A 69 4.61 -4.57 -30.84
CA ARG A 69 4.61 -4.48 -32.32
C ARG A 69 4.76 -5.85 -32.96
N GLU A 70 5.50 -6.76 -32.33
CA GLU A 70 5.64 -8.15 -32.79
C GLU A 70 4.38 -8.98 -32.50
N LEU A 71 3.80 -8.84 -31.30
CA LEU A 71 2.56 -9.55 -30.91
C LEU A 71 1.34 -9.11 -31.74
N SER A 72 1.20 -7.83 -32.02
CA SER A 72 0.09 -7.26 -32.83
C SER A 72 0.14 -7.65 -34.31
N GLN A 73 1.27 -8.15 -34.81
CA GLN A 73 1.41 -8.70 -36.17
C GLN A 73 1.00 -10.17 -36.26
N SER A 74 0.92 -10.88 -35.14
CA SER A 74 0.42 -12.26 -35.11
C SER A 74 -1.11 -12.25 -35.26
N LYS A 75 -1.65 -13.03 -36.18
CA LYS A 75 -3.10 -13.09 -36.50
C LYS A 75 -3.95 -13.76 -35.41
N VAL A 76 -3.40 -14.01 -34.23
CA VAL A 76 -4.16 -14.59 -33.12
C VAL A 76 -4.77 -13.42 -32.36
N ALA A 77 -6.10 -13.39 -32.30
CA ALA A 77 -6.88 -12.41 -31.58
C ALA A 77 -6.76 -12.60 -30.06
N THR A 78 -5.53 -12.70 -29.55
CA THR A 78 -5.23 -12.59 -28.13
C THR A 78 -5.47 -11.13 -27.76
N SER A 79 -6.47 -10.88 -26.91
CA SER A 79 -6.95 -9.53 -26.58
C SER A 79 -5.77 -8.59 -26.30
N ARG A 80 -5.73 -7.40 -26.94
CA ARG A 80 -4.69 -6.37 -26.67
C ARG A 80 -4.51 -6.09 -25.17
N SER A 81 -5.59 -6.23 -24.41
CA SER A 81 -5.64 -6.22 -22.94
C SER A 81 -4.61 -7.18 -22.30
N PHE A 82 -4.53 -8.41 -22.79
CA PHE A 82 -3.63 -9.42 -22.27
C PHE A 82 -2.16 -9.05 -22.51
N ALA A 83 -1.81 -8.66 -23.73
CA ALA A 83 -0.46 -8.23 -24.08
C ALA A 83 -0.05 -6.98 -23.29
N PHE A 84 -0.99 -6.07 -23.03
CA PHE A 84 -0.81 -4.90 -22.17
C PHE A 84 -0.47 -5.31 -20.73
N HIS A 85 -1.25 -6.21 -20.12
CA HIS A 85 -1.02 -6.66 -18.74
C HIS A 85 0.31 -7.41 -18.61
N ALA A 86 0.67 -8.24 -19.59
CA ALA A 86 1.94 -8.95 -19.62
C ALA A 86 3.14 -7.98 -19.77
N LEU A 87 3.01 -6.96 -20.63
CA LEU A 87 4.07 -5.97 -20.79
C LEU A 87 4.25 -5.14 -19.52
N ARG A 88 3.16 -4.72 -18.88
CA ARG A 88 3.23 -3.99 -17.61
C ARG A 88 4.02 -4.79 -16.58
N ARG A 89 3.72 -6.07 -16.40
CA ARG A 89 4.43 -6.95 -15.45
C ARG A 89 5.92 -7.13 -15.76
N THR A 90 6.28 -7.18 -17.04
CA THR A 90 7.65 -7.48 -17.47
C THR A 90 8.52 -6.23 -17.65
N LYS A 91 7.93 -5.06 -17.85
CA LYS A 91 8.65 -3.81 -18.17
C LYS A 91 8.44 -2.67 -17.17
N GLU A 92 7.43 -2.76 -16.29
CA GLU A 92 7.22 -1.74 -15.25
C GLU A 92 8.29 -1.87 -14.15
N VAL A 93 8.88 -0.73 -13.78
CA VAL A 93 9.82 -0.59 -12.68
C VAL A 93 9.06 -0.11 -11.44
N ASN A 94 8.73 -1.06 -10.57
CA ASN A 94 8.30 -0.79 -9.20
C ASN A 94 9.53 -0.62 -8.26
N TYR A 95 9.29 -0.36 -6.97
CA TYR A 95 10.38 -0.21 -5.99
C TYR A 95 11.26 -1.46 -5.89
N GLU A 96 10.67 -2.66 -5.91
CA GLU A 96 11.41 -3.92 -5.80
C GLU A 96 12.37 -4.11 -6.97
N ARG A 97 11.91 -3.84 -8.20
CA ARG A 97 12.74 -3.88 -9.41
C ARG A 97 13.81 -2.79 -9.38
N PHE A 98 13.48 -1.58 -8.93
CA PHE A 98 14.45 -0.51 -8.74
C PHE A 98 15.55 -0.93 -7.75
N ASN A 99 15.18 -1.48 -6.60
CA ASN A 99 16.10 -1.87 -5.55
C ASN A 99 16.98 -3.08 -5.92
N SER A 100 16.45 -4.03 -6.70
CA SER A 100 17.19 -5.24 -7.08
C SER A 100 18.02 -5.08 -8.36
N PHE A 101 17.51 -4.39 -9.39
CA PHE A 101 18.16 -4.31 -10.71
C PHE A 101 18.84 -2.98 -11.01
N TYR A 102 18.44 -1.88 -10.37
CA TYR A 102 19.01 -0.55 -10.66
C TYR A 102 19.96 -0.10 -9.56
N TRP A 103 19.51 -0.17 -8.31
CA TRP A 103 20.23 0.32 -7.14
C TRP A 103 21.66 -0.22 -6.98
N PRO A 104 21.94 -1.53 -7.18
CA PRO A 104 23.30 -2.08 -7.03
C PRO A 104 24.30 -1.54 -8.06
N HIS A 105 23.82 -0.99 -9.18
CA HIS A 105 24.64 -0.52 -10.28
C HIS A 105 24.88 0.99 -10.28
N PHE A 106 24.32 1.73 -9.31
CA PHE A 106 24.61 3.16 -9.13
C PHE A 106 25.92 3.38 -8.35
N ASN A 107 26.42 4.62 -8.37
CA ASN A 107 27.66 4.98 -7.70
C ASN A 107 27.62 4.62 -6.20
N CYS A 108 28.52 3.72 -5.78
CA CYS A 108 28.60 3.21 -4.41
C CYS A 108 28.90 4.28 -3.35
N GLN A 109 29.47 5.43 -3.74
CA GLN A 109 29.69 6.55 -2.83
C GLN A 109 28.39 7.28 -2.47
N MET A 110 27.39 7.25 -3.37
CA MET A 110 26.07 7.84 -3.16
C MET A 110 25.13 6.85 -2.49
N THR A 111 25.07 5.60 -2.96
CA THR A 111 24.17 4.57 -2.42
C THR A 111 24.51 4.13 -1.00
N LYS A 112 25.73 4.39 -0.50
CA LYS A 112 26.07 4.20 0.93
C LYS A 112 25.55 5.29 1.85
N LYS A 113 25.23 6.48 1.31
CA LYS A 113 24.78 7.65 2.09
C LYS A 113 23.27 7.87 2.03
N LEU A 114 22.60 7.18 1.12
CA LEU A 114 21.18 7.31 0.82
C LEU A 114 20.50 5.95 0.99
N ASP A 115 19.24 5.98 1.37
CA ASP A 115 18.39 4.80 1.43
C ASP A 115 17.67 4.62 0.09
N SER A 116 17.60 3.38 -0.43
CA SER A 116 17.05 3.11 -1.76
C SER A 116 15.56 3.44 -1.86
N SER A 117 14.79 3.17 -0.79
CA SER A 117 13.35 3.47 -0.75
C SER A 117 13.12 4.98 -0.80
N MET A 118 13.86 5.74 0.01
CA MET A 118 13.77 7.20 0.02
C MET A 118 14.11 7.81 -1.34
N VAL A 119 15.16 7.30 -2.01
CA VAL A 119 15.53 7.79 -3.35
C VAL A 119 14.41 7.51 -4.36
N PHE A 120 13.85 6.31 -4.35
CA PHE A 120 12.77 5.95 -5.28
C PHE A 120 11.52 6.83 -5.06
N ILE A 121 11.17 7.08 -3.80
CA ILE A 121 10.09 7.98 -3.39
C ILE A 121 10.30 9.39 -3.95
N GLU A 122 11.50 9.96 -3.78
CA GLU A 122 11.80 11.30 -4.27
C GLU A 122 11.70 11.40 -5.79
N ILE A 123 12.11 10.35 -6.50
CA ILE A 123 11.98 10.28 -7.96
C ILE A 123 10.51 10.26 -8.38
N ILE A 124 9.71 9.34 -7.82
CA ILE A 124 8.33 9.12 -8.24
C ILE A 124 7.40 10.23 -7.75
N SER A 125 7.45 10.59 -6.47
CA SER A 125 6.48 11.50 -5.84
C SER A 125 6.84 12.97 -5.96
N HIS A 126 8.13 13.33 -6.02
CA HIS A 126 8.56 14.74 -6.03
C HIS A 126 9.09 15.19 -7.39
N ILE A 127 10.04 14.47 -7.99
CA ILE A 127 10.65 14.87 -9.27
C ILE A 127 9.65 14.71 -10.43
N LYS A 128 8.96 13.56 -10.49
CA LYS A 128 8.01 13.23 -11.58
C LYS A 128 6.56 13.48 -11.19
N GLY A 129 6.21 13.24 -9.92
CA GLY A 129 4.83 13.29 -9.41
C GLY A 129 4.43 14.55 -8.64
N GLY A 130 5.32 15.54 -8.53
CA GLY A 130 5.11 16.71 -7.68
C GLY A 130 4.12 17.75 -8.26
N LEU A 131 3.62 18.63 -7.38
CA LEU A 131 2.69 19.72 -7.72
C LEU A 131 3.19 20.67 -8.83
N ILE A 132 4.51 20.91 -8.88
CA ILE A 132 5.12 21.85 -9.83
C ILE A 132 5.40 21.17 -11.18
N ALA A 133 5.60 19.85 -11.19
CA ALA A 133 5.97 19.09 -12.38
C ALA A 133 5.01 19.36 -13.55
N GLY A 134 3.71 19.45 -13.28
CA GLY A 134 2.66 19.64 -14.29
C GLY A 134 2.62 20.96 -15.05
N ARG A 135 3.39 21.96 -14.60
CA ARG A 135 3.48 23.30 -15.20
C ARG A 135 4.71 23.46 -16.09
N LEU A 136 5.60 22.48 -16.11
CA LEU A 136 6.85 22.54 -16.85
C LEU A 136 6.71 21.89 -18.23
N PRO A 137 7.47 22.34 -19.25
CA PRO A 137 7.39 21.79 -20.60
C PRO A 137 7.68 20.29 -20.70
N ASP A 138 8.54 19.75 -19.84
CA ASP A 138 8.94 18.33 -19.80
C ASP A 138 8.15 17.52 -18.76
N ASP A 139 7.17 18.14 -18.07
CA ASP A 139 6.35 17.58 -16.98
C ASP A 139 7.17 16.87 -15.85
N LYS A 140 8.46 17.23 -15.72
CA LYS A 140 9.43 16.77 -14.69
C LYS A 140 10.10 17.98 -14.05
N LEU A 141 10.44 17.92 -12.75
CA LEU A 141 11.19 19.02 -12.12
C LEU A 141 12.62 19.13 -12.66
N SER A 142 13.03 20.37 -12.93
CA SER A 142 14.42 20.71 -13.21
C SER A 142 15.30 20.44 -11.98
N ARG A 143 16.61 20.32 -12.20
CA ARG A 143 17.57 20.14 -11.11
C ARG A 143 17.52 21.31 -10.15
N GLU A 144 17.43 22.52 -10.70
CA GLU A 144 17.37 23.77 -9.97
C GLU A 144 16.12 23.82 -9.09
N ASP A 145 14.95 23.56 -9.67
CA ASP A 145 13.67 23.59 -8.94
C ASP A 145 13.62 22.51 -7.86
N TYR A 146 14.11 21.29 -8.16
CA TYR A 146 14.16 20.20 -7.20
C TYR A 146 15.08 20.54 -6.01
N ILE A 147 16.23 21.16 -6.27
CA ILE A 147 17.14 21.60 -5.20
C ILE A 147 16.50 22.72 -4.38
N LEU A 148 15.79 23.67 -4.99
CA LEU A 148 15.09 24.75 -4.28
C LEU A 148 14.03 24.24 -3.31
N LEU A 149 13.48 23.04 -3.53
CA LEU A 149 12.59 22.41 -2.54
C LEU A 149 13.28 22.23 -1.18
N SER A 150 14.62 22.14 -1.13
CA SER A 150 15.38 22.09 0.13
C SER A 150 15.24 23.36 0.99
N GLU A 151 14.89 24.48 0.38
CA GLU A 151 14.69 25.77 1.06
C GLU A 151 13.25 25.95 1.55
N GLY A 152 12.34 25.05 1.15
CA GLY A 152 10.97 25.01 1.64
C GLY A 152 10.91 24.59 3.10
N ARG A 153 10.00 25.20 3.88
CA ARG A 153 9.73 24.85 5.29
C ARG A 153 9.43 23.36 5.51
N VAL A 154 9.05 22.65 4.45
CA VAL A 154 8.64 21.25 4.44
C VAL A 154 9.79 20.29 4.07
N SER A 155 10.96 20.75 3.62
CA SER A 155 12.02 19.80 3.24
C SER A 155 12.58 19.06 4.44
N SER A 156 12.57 17.73 4.36
CA SER A 156 13.36 16.88 5.24
C SER A 156 14.80 16.80 4.73
N ILE A 157 15.01 16.76 3.41
CA ILE A 157 16.28 16.45 2.74
C ILE A 157 17.13 17.72 2.51
N SER A 158 18.42 17.63 2.82
CA SER A 158 19.40 18.71 2.57
C SER A 158 19.67 18.90 1.08
N ARG A 159 20.15 20.10 0.72
CA ARG A 159 20.58 20.43 -0.64
C ARG A 159 21.56 19.41 -1.23
N GLU A 160 22.62 19.06 -0.49
CA GLU A 160 23.63 18.09 -0.92
C GLU A 160 23.03 16.71 -1.21
N ARG A 161 22.07 16.26 -0.39
CA ARG A 161 21.38 15.00 -0.61
C ARG A 161 20.48 15.06 -1.84
N ARG A 162 19.75 16.16 -2.05
CA ARG A 162 18.95 16.37 -3.26
C ARG A 162 19.81 16.37 -4.52
N GLU A 163 21.00 16.97 -4.48
CA GLU A 163 21.95 16.91 -5.59
C GLU A 163 22.33 15.46 -5.94
N MET A 164 22.70 14.65 -4.92
CA MET A 164 23.00 13.23 -5.13
C MET A 164 21.79 12.43 -5.66
N ILE A 165 20.59 12.70 -5.15
CA ILE A 165 19.36 12.04 -5.60
C ILE A 165 19.08 12.36 -7.07
N TYR A 166 19.24 13.63 -7.47
CA TYR A 166 19.02 14.03 -8.86
C TYR A 166 20.05 13.40 -9.81
N ASP A 167 21.30 13.26 -9.37
CA ASP A 167 22.33 12.57 -10.16
C ASP A 167 21.96 11.08 -10.35
N ILE A 168 21.46 10.40 -9.31
CA ILE A 168 20.93 9.03 -9.41
C ILE A 168 19.71 8.98 -10.35
N PHE A 169 18.79 9.94 -10.24
CA PHE A 169 17.62 10.04 -11.11
C PHE A 169 18.01 10.09 -12.60
N LEU A 170 19.01 10.90 -12.96
CA LEU A 170 19.49 10.98 -14.34
C LEU A 170 20.13 9.68 -14.82
N GLU A 171 20.86 8.97 -13.95
CA GLU A 171 21.44 7.66 -14.27
C GLU A 171 20.34 6.59 -14.43
N TYR A 172 19.36 6.61 -13.55
CA TYR A 172 18.18 5.75 -13.56
C TYR A 172 17.40 5.90 -14.88
N GLU A 173 17.02 7.12 -15.26
CA GLU A 173 16.28 7.37 -16.50
C GLU A 173 17.06 6.90 -17.74
N LYS A 174 18.38 7.11 -17.78
CA LYS A 174 19.24 6.63 -18.88
C LYS A 174 19.23 5.11 -18.99
N LYS A 175 19.45 4.41 -17.87
CA LYS A 175 19.46 2.93 -17.84
C LYS A 175 18.09 2.36 -18.21
N LYS A 176 17.02 2.98 -17.71
CA LYS A 176 15.64 2.55 -17.98
C LYS A 176 15.28 2.66 -19.46
N ILE A 177 15.69 3.75 -20.12
CA ILE A 177 15.56 3.91 -21.58
C ILE A 177 16.35 2.83 -22.33
N LEU A 178 17.59 2.54 -21.92
CA LEU A 178 18.40 1.49 -22.55
C LEU A 178 17.79 0.09 -22.42
N ASN A 179 17.09 -0.18 -21.31
CA ASN A 179 16.41 -1.45 -21.06
C ASN A 179 15.01 -1.55 -21.69
N ASP A 180 14.53 -0.47 -22.34
CA ASP A 180 13.17 -0.37 -22.87
C ASP A 180 12.11 -0.65 -21.79
N GLU A 181 12.31 -0.06 -20.60
CA GLU A 181 11.45 -0.17 -19.41
C GLU A 181 10.75 1.16 -19.10
N PHE A 182 9.77 1.15 -18.19
CA PHE A 182 9.08 2.37 -17.74
C PHE A 182 8.69 2.28 -16.27
N ASP A 183 8.45 3.40 -15.62
CA ASP A 183 7.77 3.44 -14.32
C ASP A 183 6.40 4.08 -14.45
N LEU A 184 5.54 3.88 -13.44
CA LEU A 184 4.18 4.41 -13.43
C LEU A 184 4.12 5.93 -13.67
N ALA A 185 5.11 6.68 -13.19
CA ALA A 185 5.16 8.12 -13.38
C ALA A 185 5.41 8.51 -14.85
N ASP A 186 6.20 7.73 -15.61
CA ASP A 186 6.32 7.97 -17.07
C ASP A 186 4.98 7.83 -17.79
N PHE A 187 4.20 6.82 -17.42
CA PHE A 187 2.92 6.55 -18.04
C PHE A 187 1.91 7.66 -17.73
N VAL A 188 1.88 8.12 -16.47
CA VAL A 188 1.05 9.26 -16.03
C VAL A 188 1.44 10.56 -16.74
N ILE A 189 2.75 10.84 -16.88
CA ILE A 189 3.24 12.02 -17.60
C ILE A 189 2.81 11.98 -19.08
N ASP A 190 2.97 10.83 -19.72
CA ASP A 190 2.55 10.65 -21.11
C ASP A 190 1.04 10.81 -21.31
N LEU A 191 0.22 10.27 -20.40
CA LEU A 191 -1.22 10.48 -20.39
C LEU A 191 -1.57 11.96 -20.30
N HIS A 192 -0.94 12.70 -19.39
CA HIS A 192 -1.12 14.16 -19.30
C HIS A 192 -0.79 14.86 -20.62
N HIS A 193 0.33 14.53 -21.26
CA HIS A 193 0.72 15.13 -22.53
C HIS A 193 -0.34 14.88 -23.62
N ARG A 194 -0.78 13.63 -23.80
CA ARG A 194 -1.78 13.27 -24.83
C ARG A 194 -3.15 13.88 -24.53
N LEU A 195 -3.57 13.89 -23.27
CA LEU A 195 -4.86 14.45 -22.86
C LEU A 195 -4.88 15.98 -22.97
N LYS A 196 -3.76 16.68 -22.63
CA LYS A 196 -3.60 18.14 -22.84
C LYS A 196 -3.74 18.53 -24.32
N THR A 197 -3.30 17.68 -25.25
CA THR A 197 -3.44 17.93 -26.69
C THR A 197 -4.84 17.64 -27.26
N GLY A 198 -5.84 17.40 -26.41
CA GLY A 198 -7.23 17.20 -26.82
C GLY A 198 -7.53 15.81 -27.41
N CYS A 199 -6.71 14.80 -27.09
CA CYS A 199 -6.89 13.44 -27.64
C CYS A 199 -7.90 12.58 -26.87
N TYR A 200 -8.55 13.10 -25.82
CA TYR A 200 -9.59 12.37 -25.10
C TYR A 200 -10.82 12.18 -25.98
N LYS A 201 -11.24 10.93 -26.16
CA LYS A 201 -12.42 10.57 -26.96
C LYS A 201 -13.37 9.64 -26.19
N GLY A 202 -13.22 9.53 -24.87
CA GLY A 202 -14.12 8.72 -24.04
C GLY A 202 -15.38 9.50 -23.66
N ASP A 203 -16.34 8.80 -23.07
CA ASP A 203 -17.53 9.37 -22.46
C ASP A 203 -17.14 10.23 -21.26
N GLU A 204 -17.82 11.37 -21.07
CA GLU A 204 -17.62 12.23 -19.90
C GLU A 204 -18.41 11.69 -18.71
N MET A 205 -17.81 11.78 -17.52
CA MET A 205 -18.40 11.38 -16.24
C MET A 205 -19.00 12.59 -15.55
N ASP A 206 -20.21 12.44 -15.02
CA ASP A 206 -20.86 13.48 -14.22
C ASP A 206 -20.33 13.55 -12.78
N PHE A 207 -19.99 12.38 -12.21
CA PHE A 207 -19.54 12.22 -10.83
C PHE A 207 -18.38 11.22 -10.75
N VAL A 208 -17.35 11.57 -9.97
CA VAL A 208 -16.16 10.77 -9.72
C VAL A 208 -15.93 10.73 -8.22
N TYR A 209 -15.93 9.51 -7.67
CA TYR A 209 -15.65 9.23 -6.27
C TYR A 209 -14.30 8.53 -6.19
N ILE A 210 -13.37 9.09 -5.40
CA ILE A 210 -12.02 8.57 -5.25
C ILE A 210 -11.83 8.23 -3.78
N ASP A 211 -11.63 6.95 -3.51
CA ASP A 211 -11.26 6.46 -2.18
C ASP A 211 -9.75 6.29 -2.05
N GLU A 212 -9.25 6.29 -0.82
CA GLU A 212 -7.82 6.15 -0.50
C GLU A 212 -6.92 7.13 -1.28
N VAL A 213 -7.37 8.38 -1.46
CA VAL A 213 -6.71 9.39 -2.29
C VAL A 213 -5.25 9.66 -1.91
N GLN A 214 -4.90 9.36 -0.66
CA GLN A 214 -3.55 9.53 -0.14
C GLN A 214 -2.52 8.57 -0.75
N ASP A 215 -2.96 7.53 -1.46
CA ASP A 215 -2.08 6.61 -2.18
C ASP A 215 -1.72 7.09 -3.58
N LEU A 216 -2.31 8.21 -4.01
CA LEU A 216 -2.06 8.82 -5.31
C LEU A 216 -1.08 9.98 -5.17
N THR A 217 -0.07 10.00 -6.05
CA THR A 217 0.75 11.20 -6.27
C THR A 217 -0.11 12.34 -6.82
N MET A 218 0.35 13.57 -6.63
CA MET A 218 -0.37 14.76 -7.08
C MET A 218 -0.59 14.79 -8.61
N ARG A 219 0.33 14.23 -9.40
CA ARG A 219 0.14 14.07 -10.85
C ARG A 219 -0.88 12.99 -11.20
N GLN A 220 -0.89 11.86 -10.50
CA GLN A 220 -1.94 10.85 -10.67
C GLN A 220 -3.32 11.41 -10.35
N PHE A 221 -3.45 12.16 -9.26
CA PHE A 221 -4.67 12.90 -8.92
C PHE A 221 -5.08 13.86 -10.05
N GLY A 222 -4.12 14.55 -10.67
CA GLY A 222 -4.38 15.47 -11.77
C GLY A 222 -5.05 14.85 -13.01
N LEU A 223 -4.97 13.53 -13.20
CA LEU A 223 -5.59 12.85 -14.34
C LEU A 223 -7.12 12.87 -14.29
N PHE A 224 -7.73 12.96 -13.10
CA PHE A 224 -9.19 12.90 -12.98
C PHE A 224 -9.90 14.09 -13.65
N LYS A 225 -9.19 15.21 -13.87
CA LYS A 225 -9.75 16.40 -14.55
C LYS A 225 -10.14 16.16 -16.01
N TYR A 226 -9.61 15.11 -16.64
CA TYR A 226 -9.88 14.83 -18.05
C TYR A 226 -11.17 14.03 -18.27
N ILE A 227 -11.69 13.36 -17.24
CA ILE A 227 -12.88 12.51 -17.36
C ILE A 227 -14.16 13.19 -16.88
N CYS A 228 -14.07 14.20 -16.02
CA CYS A 228 -15.25 14.89 -15.46
C CYS A 228 -15.07 16.40 -15.56
N ARG A 229 -16.08 17.07 -16.12
CA ARG A 229 -16.15 18.54 -16.28
C ARG A 229 -16.93 19.23 -15.16
N ASN A 230 -17.62 18.46 -14.33
CA ASN A 230 -18.38 18.97 -13.19
C ASN A 230 -17.44 19.27 -12.00
N PHE A 231 -16.65 20.33 -12.12
CA PHE A 231 -15.69 20.73 -11.08
C PHE A 231 -16.35 21.33 -9.82
N VAL A 232 -17.66 21.56 -9.82
CA VAL A 232 -18.38 22.18 -8.69
C VAL A 232 -18.86 21.12 -7.71
N GLU A 233 -19.48 20.04 -8.19
CA GLU A 233 -20.07 18.99 -7.34
C GLU A 233 -19.73 17.56 -7.79
N GLY A 234 -19.03 17.40 -8.91
CA GLY A 234 -18.76 16.11 -9.53
C GLY A 234 -17.59 15.33 -8.92
N PHE A 235 -16.95 15.83 -7.86
CA PHE A 235 -15.81 15.16 -7.24
C PHE A 235 -15.99 14.99 -5.74
N VAL A 236 -15.73 13.78 -5.26
CA VAL A 236 -15.61 13.46 -3.83
C VAL A 236 -14.32 12.67 -3.62
N PHE A 237 -13.46 13.19 -2.75
CA PHE A 237 -12.20 12.55 -2.38
C PHE A 237 -12.26 12.12 -0.92
N SER A 238 -11.99 10.85 -0.63
CA SER A 238 -11.86 10.30 0.72
C SER A 238 -10.48 9.68 0.93
N GLY A 239 -10.01 9.71 2.17
CA GLY A 239 -8.69 9.21 2.53
C GLY A 239 -8.25 9.61 3.94
N ASP A 240 -7.11 9.07 4.37
CA ASP A 240 -6.50 9.33 5.67
C ASP A 240 -5.00 9.66 5.54
N THR A 241 -4.64 10.90 5.84
CA THR A 241 -3.25 11.38 5.73
C THR A 241 -2.28 10.67 6.67
N ALA A 242 -2.74 10.08 7.77
CA ALA A 242 -1.91 9.29 8.67
C ALA A 242 -1.58 7.89 8.12
N GLN A 243 -2.28 7.42 7.08
CA GLN A 243 -2.08 6.11 6.44
C GLN A 243 -1.27 6.18 5.13
N THR A 244 -0.49 7.24 4.96
CA THR A 244 0.46 7.43 3.84
C THR A 244 1.72 6.56 4.01
N ILE A 245 1.53 5.23 4.00
CA ILE A 245 2.62 4.24 4.11
C ILE A 245 2.94 3.56 2.77
N ALA A 246 2.11 3.74 1.74
CA ALA A 246 2.34 3.19 0.41
C ALA A 246 3.37 4.05 -0.33
N GLY A 247 4.51 3.44 -0.70
CA GLY A 247 5.47 4.02 -1.65
C GLY A 247 5.96 5.44 -1.33
N GLY A 248 5.94 5.84 -0.05
CA GLY A 248 6.34 7.17 0.43
C GLY A 248 5.67 8.36 -0.24
N VAL A 249 4.42 8.21 -0.69
CA VAL A 249 3.64 9.34 -1.19
C VAL A 249 3.44 10.35 -0.07
N ASP A 250 3.90 11.59 -0.28
CA ASP A 250 3.60 12.71 0.59
C ASP A 250 2.26 13.32 0.16
N PHE A 251 1.23 13.12 0.98
CA PHE A 251 -0.13 13.56 0.68
C PHE A 251 -0.72 14.36 1.84
N ARG A 252 -1.32 15.50 1.50
CA ARG A 252 -2.23 16.27 2.35
C ARG A 252 -3.42 16.74 1.55
N PHE A 253 -4.57 16.81 2.20
CA PHE A 253 -5.77 17.38 1.61
C PHE A 253 -5.58 18.86 1.26
N GLN A 254 -4.75 19.60 1.99
CA GLN A 254 -4.40 20.98 1.61
C GLN A 254 -3.68 21.05 0.25
N ASP A 255 -2.79 20.11 -0.03
CA ASP A 255 -2.06 20.05 -1.29
C ASP A 255 -3.00 19.61 -2.43
N ALA A 256 -3.88 18.64 -2.17
CA ALA A 256 -4.93 18.23 -3.11
C ALA A 256 -5.90 19.38 -3.44
N ARG A 257 -6.37 20.14 -2.43
CA ARG A 257 -7.21 21.35 -2.64
C ARG A 257 -6.50 22.39 -3.49
N SER A 258 -5.21 22.61 -3.22
CA SER A 258 -4.38 23.55 -3.98
C SER A 258 -4.23 23.12 -5.44
N LEU A 259 -4.02 21.82 -5.69
CA LEU A 259 -3.96 21.29 -7.04
C LEU A 259 -5.32 21.36 -7.75
N PHE A 260 -6.41 21.01 -7.06
CA PHE A 260 -7.77 21.10 -7.62
C PHE A 260 -8.08 22.54 -8.08
N TYR A 261 -7.82 23.53 -7.23
CA TYR A 261 -7.98 24.94 -7.61
C TYR A 261 -7.15 25.29 -8.84
N ASN A 262 -5.85 25.01 -8.81
CA ASN A 262 -4.94 25.46 -9.85
C ASN A 262 -5.10 24.73 -11.19
N GLU A 263 -5.29 23.41 -11.17
CA GLU A 263 -5.27 22.60 -12.38
C GLU A 263 -6.67 22.27 -12.93
N PHE A 264 -7.70 22.22 -12.08
CA PHE A 264 -9.06 21.88 -12.51
C PHE A 264 -9.87 23.14 -12.82
N THR A 265 -9.68 24.22 -12.06
CA THR A 265 -10.50 25.44 -12.20
C THR A 265 -9.84 26.58 -13.00
N LEU A 266 -8.51 26.77 -12.91
CA LEU A 266 -7.80 27.87 -13.57
C LEU A 266 -7.33 27.53 -14.99
N ASP A 267 -6.71 26.35 -15.21
CA ASP A 267 -6.20 25.92 -16.53
C ASP A 267 -7.31 25.62 -17.56
N SER A 268 -8.52 25.33 -17.11
CA SER A 268 -9.71 25.11 -17.95
C SER A 268 -10.22 26.38 -18.66
N GLY A 269 -9.62 27.55 -18.39
CA GLY A 269 -9.90 28.82 -19.07
C GLY A 269 -9.11 29.06 -20.38
N SER A 270 -8.25 28.14 -20.81
CA SER A 270 -7.45 28.26 -22.04
C SER A 270 -8.10 27.64 -23.29
N ASP A 271 -9.05 26.72 -23.12
CA ASP A 271 -9.95 26.27 -24.19
C ASP A 271 -11.17 27.18 -24.26
N GLY A 272 -11.35 27.86 -25.40
CA GLY A 272 -12.22 29.02 -25.58
C GLY A 272 -13.75 28.78 -25.50
N MET A 273 -14.27 27.98 -24.58
CA MET A 273 -15.70 27.84 -24.37
C MET A 273 -16.06 27.51 -22.90
N GLY A 274 -16.41 28.54 -22.12
CA GLY A 274 -17.18 28.39 -20.87
C GLY A 274 -16.58 29.03 -19.60
N ASN A 275 -17.16 30.17 -19.20
CA ASN A 275 -17.41 30.73 -17.84
C ASN A 275 -16.56 30.37 -16.58
N ALA A 276 -15.35 29.81 -16.67
CA ALA A 276 -14.53 29.47 -15.50
C ALA A 276 -13.85 30.67 -14.82
N LYS A 277 -13.84 31.86 -15.45
CA LYS A 277 -13.17 33.07 -14.92
C LYS A 277 -13.79 33.67 -13.64
N ASN A 278 -14.91 33.14 -13.16
CA ASN A 278 -15.63 33.63 -11.98
C ASN A 278 -15.73 32.61 -10.84
N MET A 279 -14.91 31.55 -10.81
CA MET A 279 -14.80 30.71 -9.61
C MET A 279 -13.91 31.41 -8.60
N ASP A 280 -14.55 32.09 -7.65
CA ASP A 280 -13.91 32.54 -6.42
C ASP A 280 -13.44 31.30 -5.62
N GLN A 281 -12.29 31.42 -4.96
CA GLN A 281 -11.67 30.36 -4.16
C GLN A 281 -12.61 29.87 -3.03
N SER A 282 -13.64 30.67 -2.73
CA SER A 282 -14.77 30.39 -1.82
C SER A 282 -15.72 29.26 -2.24
N ARG A 283 -15.59 28.69 -3.45
CA ARG A 283 -16.43 27.56 -3.91
C ARG A 283 -15.84 26.17 -3.70
N ILE A 284 -14.57 26.05 -3.31
CA ILE A 284 -14.00 24.74 -2.95
C ILE A 284 -14.50 24.37 -1.55
N SER A 285 -15.25 23.26 -1.46
CA SER A 285 -15.75 22.75 -0.19
C SER A 285 -14.62 22.56 0.82
N ASP A 286 -14.91 22.88 2.08
CA ASP A 286 -14.00 22.57 3.17
C ASP A 286 -13.89 21.08 3.41
N ILE A 287 -12.78 20.67 4.02
CA ILE A 287 -12.53 19.28 4.39
C ILE A 287 -13.59 18.88 5.42
N TYR A 288 -14.43 17.91 5.05
CA TYR A 288 -15.42 17.34 5.95
C TYR A 288 -14.82 16.16 6.70
N HIS A 289 -14.59 16.33 8.01
CA HIS A 289 -13.96 15.31 8.84
C HIS A 289 -15.01 14.38 9.49
N LEU A 290 -14.86 13.07 9.29
CA LEU A 290 -15.66 12.02 9.93
C LEU A 290 -14.96 11.51 11.20
N ASN A 291 -15.34 12.05 12.36
CA ASN A 291 -14.64 11.79 13.62
C ASN A 291 -15.24 10.68 14.50
N GLN A 292 -16.25 9.94 14.03
CA GLN A 292 -16.89 8.88 14.79
C GLN A 292 -16.58 7.50 14.19
N ASN A 293 -15.89 6.68 14.97
CA ASN A 293 -15.47 5.34 14.61
C ASN A 293 -16.49 4.30 15.10
N PHE A 294 -16.92 3.43 14.18
CA PHE A 294 -17.89 2.36 14.44
C PHE A 294 -17.27 0.95 14.37
N ARG A 295 -15.97 0.85 14.11
CA ARG A 295 -15.25 -0.41 13.87
C ARG A 295 -14.39 -0.82 15.05
N THR A 296 -13.72 0.17 15.65
CA THR A 296 -12.72 0.01 16.71
C THR A 296 -13.19 0.70 17.99
N HIS A 297 -12.90 0.09 19.14
CA HIS A 297 -13.28 0.62 20.45
C HIS A 297 -12.34 1.74 20.92
N ALA A 298 -12.81 2.54 21.88
CA ALA A 298 -12.12 3.75 22.35
C ALA A 298 -10.70 3.52 22.90
N GLY A 299 -10.41 2.35 23.47
CA GLY A 299 -9.09 2.03 24.05
C GLY A 299 -7.97 2.00 22.99
N VAL A 300 -8.21 1.32 21.87
CA VAL A 300 -7.27 1.29 20.73
C VAL A 300 -7.19 2.67 20.07
N LEU A 301 -8.32 3.40 19.95
CA LEU A 301 -8.32 4.75 19.35
C LEU A 301 -7.54 5.77 20.19
N ASN A 302 -7.64 5.69 21.52
CA ASN A 302 -6.86 6.56 22.39
C ASN A 302 -5.35 6.29 22.24
N LEU A 303 -4.96 5.03 22.05
CA LEU A 303 -3.57 4.66 21.77
C LEU A 303 -3.13 5.20 20.41
N SER A 304 -3.91 5.01 19.34
CA SER A 304 -3.58 5.54 18.01
C SER A 304 -3.53 7.07 17.99
N GLN A 305 -4.43 7.75 18.72
CA GLN A 305 -4.39 9.21 18.87
C GLN A 305 -3.09 9.69 19.49
N SER A 306 -2.53 8.98 20.48
CA SER A 306 -1.22 9.35 21.05
C SER A 306 -0.09 9.33 20.02
N VAL A 307 -0.17 8.47 18.99
CA VAL A 307 0.78 8.44 17.89
C VAL A 307 0.57 9.63 16.95
N ILE A 308 -0.70 10.00 16.69
CA ILE A 308 -1.05 11.20 15.92
C ILE A 308 -0.55 12.48 16.61
N GLU A 309 -0.64 12.59 17.94
CA GLU A 309 -0.11 13.75 18.67
C GLU A 309 1.42 13.92 18.46
N LEU A 310 2.17 12.82 18.44
CA LEU A 310 3.60 12.85 18.11
C LEU A 310 3.84 13.31 16.67
N LEU A 311 2.99 12.89 15.72
CA LEU A 311 3.05 13.35 14.33
C LEU A 311 2.75 14.85 14.21
N TYR A 312 1.75 15.37 14.92
CA TYR A 312 1.43 16.80 14.92
C TYR A 312 2.58 17.67 15.43
N ILE A 313 3.35 17.16 16.40
CA ILE A 313 4.40 17.94 17.04
C ILE A 313 5.70 17.85 16.27
N PHE A 314 6.13 16.64 15.90
CA PHE A 314 7.39 16.45 15.19
C PHE A 314 7.27 16.75 13.70
N PHE A 315 6.09 16.51 13.10
CA PHE A 315 5.87 16.61 11.65
C PHE A 315 4.54 17.29 11.29
N PRO A 316 4.27 18.53 11.78
CA PRO A 316 3.02 19.26 11.53
C PRO A 316 2.71 19.53 10.04
N GLN A 317 3.70 19.35 9.17
CA GLN A 317 3.57 19.57 7.72
C GLN A 317 3.37 18.28 6.93
N CYS A 318 3.34 17.10 7.58
CA CYS A 318 3.22 15.80 6.93
C CYS A 318 1.86 15.11 7.19
N ILE A 319 0.95 15.81 7.87
CA ILE A 319 -0.38 15.34 8.27
C ILE A 319 -1.31 16.56 8.37
N ASP A 320 -2.59 16.39 8.04
CA ASP A 320 -3.60 17.42 8.26
C ASP A 320 -4.03 17.43 9.73
N ASN A 321 -4.23 18.62 10.30
CA ASN A 321 -4.67 18.76 11.69
C ASN A 321 -6.18 18.52 11.78
N LEU A 322 -6.56 17.32 12.22
CA LEU A 322 -7.93 16.88 12.42
C LEU A 322 -8.22 16.66 13.90
N SER A 323 -9.49 16.80 14.28
CA SER A 323 -9.93 16.49 15.64
C SER A 323 -9.75 15.00 15.96
N PRO A 324 -9.56 14.61 17.24
CA PRO A 324 -9.47 13.20 17.60
C PRO A 324 -10.71 12.39 17.22
N GLU A 325 -10.50 11.14 16.80
CA GLU A 325 -11.59 10.18 16.62
C GLU A 325 -12.23 9.79 17.96
N THR A 326 -13.53 9.49 17.91
CA THR A 326 -14.31 9.03 19.06
C THR A 326 -15.03 7.73 18.73
N SER A 327 -15.18 6.85 19.70
CA SER A 327 -15.94 5.61 19.55
C SER A 327 -16.95 5.45 20.67
N LEU A 328 -18.13 4.94 20.32
CA LEU A 328 -19.17 4.55 21.27
C LEU A 328 -18.96 3.12 21.80
N ILE A 329 -17.99 2.40 21.24
CA ILE A 329 -17.65 1.04 21.62
C ILE A 329 -16.58 1.13 22.71
N TYR A 330 -16.84 0.50 23.85
CA TYR A 330 -15.87 0.32 24.92
C TYR A 330 -15.25 -1.07 24.81
N GLY A 331 -13.96 -1.17 25.09
CA GLY A 331 -13.21 -2.41 25.00
C GLY A 331 -11.99 -2.36 25.91
N GLU A 332 -11.26 -3.48 25.96
CA GLU A 332 -10.10 -3.64 26.83
C GLU A 332 -8.97 -2.69 26.45
N THR A 333 -8.23 -2.16 27.43
CA THR A 333 -7.04 -1.36 27.15
C THR A 333 -5.98 -2.22 26.45
N PRO A 334 -5.32 -1.72 25.39
CA PRO A 334 -4.21 -2.44 24.75
C PRO A 334 -3.19 -2.98 25.74
N ILE A 335 -2.67 -4.18 25.50
CA ILE A 335 -1.79 -4.89 26.44
C ILE A 335 -0.36 -4.88 25.91
N TRP A 336 0.58 -4.38 26.72
CA TRP A 336 2.00 -4.63 26.55
C TRP A 336 2.37 -5.93 27.26
N LEU A 337 2.82 -6.91 26.47
CA LEU A 337 3.28 -8.22 26.93
C LEU A 337 4.75 -8.14 27.34
N GLN A 338 5.04 -8.34 28.62
CA GLN A 338 6.40 -8.50 29.13
C GLN A 338 6.77 -9.98 29.11
N SER A 339 7.91 -10.29 28.48
CA SER A 339 8.49 -11.64 28.58
C SER A 339 9.14 -11.78 29.96
N SER A 340 8.76 -12.81 30.70
CA SER A 340 9.28 -13.06 32.05
C SER A 340 10.70 -13.65 32.06
N ASN A 341 11.14 -14.19 30.92
CA ASN A 341 12.46 -14.77 30.70
C ASN A 341 13.03 -14.21 29.40
N ASP A 342 14.36 -14.21 29.21
CA ASP A 342 15.05 -13.84 27.94
C ASP A 342 14.62 -14.70 26.71
N ASP A 343 13.59 -15.53 26.85
CA ASP A 343 12.99 -16.33 25.80
C ASP A 343 12.08 -15.48 24.90
N ASN A 344 12.14 -15.76 23.60
CA ASN A 344 11.32 -15.10 22.58
C ASN A 344 9.83 -15.37 22.83
N SER A 345 9.04 -14.31 22.97
CA SER A 345 7.60 -14.38 23.26
C SER A 345 6.81 -15.20 22.25
N ILE A 346 7.21 -15.22 20.98
CA ILE A 346 6.61 -16.03 19.92
C ILE A 346 6.78 -17.53 20.21
N ILE A 347 7.90 -17.94 20.79
CA ILE A 347 8.15 -19.33 21.19
C ILE A 347 7.23 -19.70 22.35
N THR A 348 7.00 -18.79 23.30
CA THR A 348 6.06 -19.03 24.41
C THR A 348 4.62 -19.16 23.92
N ILE A 349 4.20 -18.36 22.94
CA ILE A 349 2.83 -18.39 22.40
C ILE A 349 2.60 -19.61 21.47
N PHE A 350 3.56 -19.96 20.62
CA PHE A 350 3.39 -20.93 19.52
C PHE A 350 4.35 -22.12 19.52
N GLY A 351 5.35 -22.16 20.40
CA GLY A 351 6.43 -23.14 20.39
C GLY A 351 6.07 -24.51 20.96
N LYS A 352 4.96 -24.63 21.70
CA LYS A 352 4.49 -25.93 22.23
C LYS A 352 3.74 -26.71 21.15
N ARG A 353 4.48 -27.46 20.31
CA ARG A 353 3.89 -28.47 19.43
C ARG A 353 3.50 -29.68 20.27
N ASP A 354 2.20 -29.89 20.44
CA ASP A 354 1.70 -31.04 21.20
C ASP A 354 1.81 -32.29 20.33
N GLU A 355 2.86 -33.10 20.53
CA GLU A 355 3.14 -34.32 19.74
C GLU A 355 2.02 -35.37 19.82
N ASN A 356 1.10 -35.24 20.78
CA ASN A 356 0.00 -36.19 21.02
C ASN A 356 -1.40 -35.68 20.62
N ALA A 357 -1.53 -34.43 20.15
CA ALA A 357 -2.81 -33.88 19.71
C ALA A 357 -2.97 -34.03 18.19
N GLY A 358 -3.63 -35.09 17.73
CA GLY A 358 -3.95 -35.28 16.33
C GLY A 358 -4.70 -34.05 15.75
N ARG A 359 -4.13 -33.41 14.72
CA ARG A 359 -4.77 -32.44 13.79
C ARG A 359 -5.58 -31.28 14.38
N SER A 360 -5.50 -31.01 15.69
CA SER A 360 -6.09 -29.82 16.31
C SER A 360 -5.03 -28.74 16.40
N THR A 361 -4.97 -27.85 15.41
CA THR A 361 -4.03 -26.72 15.37
C THR A 361 -4.37 -25.71 16.47
N SER A 362 -3.79 -25.86 17.65
CA SER A 362 -3.85 -24.86 18.72
C SER A 362 -3.14 -23.59 18.24
N GLY A 363 -3.87 -22.52 17.93
CA GLY A 363 -3.29 -21.33 17.33
C GLY A 363 -4.31 -20.21 17.17
N PHE A 364 -3.92 -19.16 16.44
CA PHE A 364 -4.78 -18.01 16.18
C PHE A 364 -5.88 -18.33 15.16
N GLY A 365 -7.04 -17.72 15.35
CA GLY A 365 -8.21 -17.78 14.46
C GLY A 365 -8.05 -16.99 13.18
N ALA A 366 -9.06 -17.04 12.30
CA ALA A 366 -9.09 -16.36 11.00
C ALA A 366 -9.14 -14.83 11.14
N GLU A 367 -9.63 -14.34 12.28
CA GLU A 367 -9.76 -12.91 12.60
C GLU A 367 -8.63 -12.40 13.51
N GLN A 368 -7.57 -13.20 13.66
CA GLN A 368 -6.43 -12.89 14.51
C GLN A 368 -5.14 -12.88 13.68
N VAL A 369 -4.36 -11.82 13.79
CA VAL A 369 -3.14 -11.64 12.99
C VAL A 369 -1.95 -11.25 13.84
N ILE A 370 -0.77 -11.68 13.40
CA ILE A 370 0.51 -11.17 13.87
C ILE A 370 1.01 -10.17 12.84
N LEU A 371 1.17 -8.92 13.28
CA LEU A 371 1.75 -7.87 12.45
C LEU A 371 3.23 -7.74 12.77
N VAL A 372 4.05 -7.85 11.72
CA VAL A 372 5.47 -7.59 11.77
C VAL A 372 5.81 -6.38 10.92
N ARG A 373 6.94 -5.76 11.24
CA ARG A 373 7.39 -4.58 10.52
C ARG A 373 7.65 -4.84 9.03
N ASP A 374 8.42 -5.88 8.73
CA ASP A 374 8.94 -6.16 7.39
C ASP A 374 9.12 -7.67 7.16
N ASP A 375 9.47 -8.03 5.92
CA ASP A 375 9.70 -9.41 5.50
C ASP A 375 10.84 -10.11 6.21
N SER A 376 11.85 -9.35 6.67
CA SER A 376 12.96 -9.94 7.42
C SER A 376 12.45 -10.45 8.76
N ALA A 377 11.65 -9.65 9.46
CA ALA A 377 11.00 -10.03 10.71
C ALA A 377 10.03 -11.20 10.52
N ARG A 378 9.26 -11.22 9.41
CA ARG A 378 8.38 -12.34 9.05
C ARG A 378 9.14 -13.66 8.92
N LYS A 379 10.25 -13.67 8.18
CA LYS A 379 11.07 -14.86 7.95
C LYS A 379 11.67 -15.43 9.24
N GLU A 380 12.06 -14.57 10.17
CA GLU A 380 12.63 -14.96 11.47
C GLU A 380 11.64 -15.74 12.36
N ILE A 381 10.36 -15.39 12.29
CA ILE A 381 9.33 -16.04 13.11
C ILE A 381 8.57 -17.17 12.39
N ALA A 382 8.73 -17.28 11.07
CA ALA A 382 8.00 -18.24 10.24
C ALA A 382 8.18 -19.70 10.70
N GLU A 383 9.41 -20.11 11.08
CA GLU A 383 9.69 -21.48 11.51
C GLU A 383 9.03 -21.82 12.86
N HIS A 384 8.96 -20.83 13.76
CA HIS A 384 8.40 -20.97 15.10
C HIS A 384 6.87 -21.06 15.06
N ILE A 385 6.23 -20.21 14.25
CA ILE A 385 4.77 -20.16 14.11
C ILE A 385 4.28 -21.30 13.21
N GLY A 386 4.97 -21.57 12.10
CA GLY A 386 4.48 -22.46 11.05
C GLY A 386 3.12 -21.98 10.53
N LYS A 387 2.16 -22.91 10.39
CA LYS A 387 0.80 -22.61 9.94
C LYS A 387 -0.17 -22.33 11.10
N GLN A 388 0.32 -21.83 12.24
CA GLN A 388 -0.51 -21.63 13.45
C GLN A 388 -1.25 -20.28 13.50
N ALA A 389 -0.79 -19.26 12.77
CA ALA A 389 -1.36 -17.91 12.77
C ALA A 389 -1.15 -17.22 11.42
N LEU A 390 -1.98 -16.21 11.13
CA LEU A 390 -1.74 -15.29 10.03
C LEU A 390 -0.59 -14.35 10.40
N VAL A 391 0.39 -14.19 9.50
CA VAL A 391 1.53 -13.29 9.70
C VAL A 391 1.62 -12.35 8.49
N LEU A 392 1.39 -11.06 8.73
CA LEU A 392 1.41 -10.03 7.69
C LEU A 392 2.40 -8.94 8.06
N THR A 393 3.03 -8.34 7.06
CA THR A 393 3.75 -7.08 7.23
C THR A 393 2.77 -5.92 7.40
N ILE A 394 3.23 -4.79 7.96
CA ILE A 394 2.37 -3.60 8.10
C ILE A 394 1.89 -3.08 6.74
N THR A 395 2.71 -3.19 5.69
CA THR A 395 2.32 -2.79 4.34
C THR A 395 1.22 -3.70 3.78
N GLU A 396 1.34 -5.03 3.95
CA GLU A 396 0.36 -6.01 3.47
C GLU A 396 -0.97 -5.96 4.25
N CYS A 397 -0.96 -5.51 5.50
CA CYS A 397 -2.19 -5.44 6.31
C CYS A 397 -3.00 -4.16 6.07
N LYS A 398 -2.48 -3.21 5.29
CA LYS A 398 -3.21 -1.99 4.94
C LYS A 398 -4.49 -2.35 4.18
N GLY A 399 -5.59 -1.68 4.48
CA GLY A 399 -6.91 -2.01 3.91
C GLY A 399 -7.62 -3.18 4.60
N LEU A 400 -6.90 -4.01 5.36
CA LEU A 400 -7.47 -5.12 6.14
C LEU A 400 -7.79 -4.69 7.57
N GLU A 401 -8.62 -5.48 8.24
CA GLU A 401 -8.93 -5.36 9.67
C GLU A 401 -9.05 -6.72 10.33
N PHE A 402 -8.77 -6.77 11.62
CA PHE A 402 -8.76 -7.98 12.43
C PHE A 402 -9.44 -7.73 13.77
N GLN A 403 -10.09 -8.76 14.33
CA GLN A 403 -10.60 -8.66 15.70
C GLN A 403 -9.44 -8.47 16.66
N ASP A 404 -8.39 -9.29 16.52
CA ASP A 404 -7.23 -9.23 17.38
C ASP A 404 -5.93 -9.09 16.60
N VAL A 405 -5.03 -8.25 17.11
CA VAL A 405 -3.72 -7.97 16.52
C VAL A 405 -2.63 -8.19 17.57
N LEU A 406 -1.62 -8.97 17.21
CA LEU A 406 -0.36 -9.05 17.93
C LEU A 406 0.70 -8.28 17.12
N LEU A 407 1.08 -7.09 17.58
CA LEU A 407 2.19 -6.32 17.01
C LEU A 407 3.50 -6.83 17.61
N TYR A 408 4.35 -7.43 16.78
CA TYR A 408 5.57 -8.10 17.21
C TYR A 408 6.84 -7.39 16.75
N ASN A 409 7.73 -7.07 17.70
CA ASN A 409 9.06 -6.51 17.51
C ASN A 409 9.12 -5.31 16.55
N PHE A 410 8.10 -4.44 16.60
CA PHE A 410 8.03 -3.28 15.73
C PHE A 410 9.20 -2.33 16.00
N PHE A 411 9.46 -2.02 17.27
CA PHE A 411 10.49 -1.06 17.67
C PHE A 411 11.90 -1.62 17.54
N GLU A 412 12.10 -2.89 17.88
CA GLU A 412 13.41 -3.55 17.72
C GLU A 412 13.84 -3.61 16.26
N LYS A 413 12.94 -3.98 15.35
CA LYS A 413 13.22 -4.08 13.90
C LYS A 413 13.24 -2.72 13.21
N SER A 414 12.84 -1.65 13.90
CA SER A 414 12.93 -0.27 13.40
C SER A 414 14.38 0.16 13.18
N PRO A 415 14.71 0.82 12.05
CA PRO A 415 16.04 1.36 11.81
C PRO A 415 16.40 2.53 12.74
N LEU A 416 15.41 3.12 13.43
CA LEU A 416 15.62 4.25 14.33
C LEU A 416 16.43 3.90 15.58
N LYS A 417 16.27 2.68 16.12
CA LYS A 417 16.93 2.22 17.34
C LYS A 417 16.81 3.27 18.47
N SER A 418 17.93 3.79 18.96
CA SER A 418 17.97 4.77 20.06
C SER A 418 17.33 6.14 19.73
N GLN A 419 16.99 6.42 18.48
CA GLN A 419 16.33 7.68 18.09
C GLN A 419 14.92 7.82 18.64
N TRP A 420 14.22 6.72 18.98
CA TRP A 420 12.94 6.76 19.67
C TRP A 420 12.97 7.53 21.00
N ARG A 421 14.16 7.69 21.60
CA ARG A 421 14.35 8.49 22.83
C ARG A 421 13.97 9.96 22.68
N VAL A 422 13.82 10.48 21.46
CA VAL A 422 13.32 11.85 21.23
C VAL A 422 11.93 12.08 21.83
N VAL A 423 11.13 11.01 21.98
CA VAL A 423 9.82 11.05 22.66
C VAL A 423 9.93 11.54 24.10
N TYR A 424 11.03 11.25 24.80
CA TYR A 424 11.25 11.79 26.14
C TYR A 424 11.41 13.33 26.15
N GLY A 425 11.90 13.92 25.06
CA GLY A 425 11.93 15.37 24.89
C GLY A 425 10.52 15.96 24.93
N TYR A 426 9.61 15.38 24.15
CA TYR A 426 8.18 15.74 24.17
C TYR A 426 7.54 15.50 25.54
N MET A 427 7.78 14.35 26.16
CA MET A 427 7.25 14.06 27.50
C MET A 427 7.73 15.08 28.54
N LYS A 428 8.97 15.57 28.43
CA LYS A 428 9.50 16.63 29.30
C LYS A 428 8.73 17.94 29.11
N GLU A 429 8.51 18.34 27.86
CA GLU A 429 7.75 19.56 27.52
C GLU A 429 6.32 19.52 28.03
N GLN A 430 5.68 18.34 28.00
CA GLN A 430 4.33 18.12 28.53
C GLN A 430 4.28 17.87 30.04
N SER A 431 5.40 18.00 30.76
CA SER A 431 5.49 17.72 32.21
C SER A 431 5.05 16.30 32.59
N LEU A 432 5.28 15.33 31.70
CA LEU A 432 5.01 13.91 31.88
C LEU A 432 6.18 13.16 32.54
N LEU A 433 7.32 13.81 32.78
CA LEU A 433 8.50 13.23 33.43
C LEU A 433 8.71 13.83 34.83
N ASP A 434 8.89 12.96 35.82
CA ASP A 434 8.92 13.35 37.24
C ASP A 434 10.33 13.82 37.71
N SER A 435 11.41 13.50 37.00
CA SER A 435 12.78 13.99 37.28
C SER A 435 13.75 13.69 36.12
N SER A 436 14.51 14.69 35.63
CA SER A 436 15.30 14.58 34.40
C SER A 436 16.75 14.12 34.62
N ASP A 437 17.00 12.82 34.53
CA ASP A 437 18.35 12.23 34.30
C ASP A 437 18.45 11.45 32.99
N ALA A 438 17.35 11.28 32.26
CA ALA A 438 17.35 10.59 30.98
C ALA A 438 18.04 11.48 29.92
N LYS A 439 19.20 11.04 29.41
CA LYS A 439 19.80 11.62 28.20
C LYS A 439 18.92 11.26 27.00
N PHE A 440 18.42 12.25 26.28
CA PHE A 440 17.68 12.08 25.03
C PHE A 440 18.18 13.08 23.98
N PRO A 441 18.09 12.72 22.68
CA PRO A 441 18.45 13.64 21.61
C PRO A 441 17.41 14.76 21.49
N GLU A 442 17.86 15.95 21.10
CA GLU A 442 16.96 17.02 20.65
C GLU A 442 16.40 16.67 19.27
N PHE A 443 15.12 16.97 19.06
CA PHE A 443 14.49 16.73 17.76
C PHE A 443 15.13 17.62 16.68
N SER A 444 15.46 16.98 15.56
CA SER A 444 15.91 17.65 14.33
C SER A 444 15.31 16.89 13.17
N LYS A 445 14.69 17.63 12.24
CA LYS A 445 13.99 17.05 11.11
C LYS A 445 14.93 16.25 10.21
N GLU A 446 16.17 16.71 10.03
CA GLU A 446 17.19 16.06 9.18
C GLU A 446 17.70 14.76 9.79
N LYS A 447 17.79 14.68 11.12
CA LYS A 447 18.24 13.47 11.83
C LYS A 447 17.11 12.44 11.97
N HIS A 448 15.89 12.90 12.21
CA HIS A 448 14.74 12.06 12.55
C HIS A 448 13.77 11.90 11.38
N GLN A 449 14.22 12.04 10.12
CA GLN A 449 13.35 11.95 8.94
C GLN A 449 12.51 10.67 8.92
N LEU A 450 13.13 9.54 9.28
CA LEU A 450 12.48 8.23 9.32
C LEU A 450 11.39 8.16 10.40
N LEU A 451 11.44 8.98 11.46
CA LEU A 451 10.43 8.94 12.52
C LEU A 451 9.02 9.23 12.02
N CYS A 452 8.87 10.06 10.98
CA CYS A 452 7.56 10.31 10.40
C CYS A 452 6.96 9.02 9.79
N SER A 453 7.72 8.32 8.94
CA SER A 453 7.24 7.06 8.34
C SER A 453 7.01 5.97 9.39
N GLU A 454 7.84 5.94 10.44
CA GLU A 454 7.70 4.98 11.53
C GLU A 454 6.44 5.21 12.36
N LEU A 455 6.13 6.45 12.70
CA LEU A 455 4.90 6.79 13.41
C LEU A 455 3.66 6.48 12.55
N LYS A 456 3.71 6.73 11.23
CA LYS A 456 2.62 6.37 10.30
C LYS A 456 2.44 4.85 10.20
N GLN A 457 3.52 4.07 10.10
CA GLN A 457 3.44 2.60 10.14
C GLN A 457 2.86 2.09 11.45
N LEU A 458 3.30 2.65 12.58
CA LEU A 458 2.77 2.30 13.90
C LEU A 458 1.27 2.63 14.01
N TYR A 459 0.85 3.80 13.53
CA TYR A 459 -0.56 4.18 13.47
C TYR A 459 -1.39 3.20 12.64
N VAL A 460 -0.91 2.83 11.45
CA VAL A 460 -1.58 1.83 10.60
C VAL A 460 -1.71 0.50 11.33
N ALA A 461 -0.62 0.01 11.93
CA ALA A 461 -0.61 -1.27 12.65
C ALA A 461 -1.63 -1.29 13.82
N ILE A 462 -1.69 -0.23 14.62
CA ILE A 462 -2.64 -0.11 15.74
C ILE A 462 -4.08 -0.10 15.22
N THR A 463 -4.36 0.69 14.18
CA THR A 463 -5.71 0.87 13.63
C THR A 463 -6.25 -0.34 12.87
N ARG A 464 -5.45 -1.37 12.61
CA ARG A 464 -5.97 -2.66 12.09
C ARG A 464 -6.80 -3.43 13.11
N THR A 465 -6.71 -3.05 14.39
CA THR A 465 -7.34 -3.75 15.50
C THR A 465 -8.77 -3.30 15.73
N ARG A 466 -9.70 -4.24 15.90
CA ARG A 466 -11.09 -3.96 16.27
C ARG A 466 -11.42 -4.22 17.75
N GLN A 467 -10.79 -5.22 18.38
CA GLN A 467 -11.09 -5.65 19.76
C GLN A 467 -9.87 -5.72 20.68
N ARG A 468 -8.86 -6.54 20.38
CA ARG A 468 -7.70 -6.72 21.29
C ARG A 468 -6.39 -6.45 20.59
N LEU A 469 -5.62 -5.53 21.14
CA LEU A 469 -4.27 -5.22 20.70
C LEU A 469 -3.28 -5.72 21.74
N TRP A 470 -2.40 -6.63 21.33
CA TRP A 470 -1.23 -7.04 22.07
C TRP A 470 0.01 -6.47 21.40
N ILE A 471 0.90 -5.89 22.19
CA ILE A 471 2.19 -5.40 21.72
C ILE A 471 3.28 -6.16 22.46
N CYS A 472 4.19 -6.77 21.72
CA CYS A 472 5.29 -7.52 22.28
C CYS A 472 6.62 -7.15 21.63
N GLU A 473 7.63 -6.92 22.46
CA GLU A 473 9.00 -6.63 22.06
C GLU A 473 9.93 -7.59 22.84
N ASN A 474 10.95 -8.13 22.18
CA ASN A 474 11.96 -8.96 22.85
C ASN A 474 12.98 -8.10 23.58
N ILE A 475 13.36 -6.94 23.02
CA ILE A 475 14.34 -6.01 23.60
C ILE A 475 13.65 -4.71 24.03
N ASP A 476 13.47 -4.56 25.33
CA ASP A 476 12.75 -3.42 25.90
C ASP A 476 13.48 -2.07 25.72
N ASP A 477 14.80 -2.05 25.61
CA ASP A 477 15.56 -0.77 25.65
C ASP A 477 15.22 0.20 24.51
N VAL A 478 14.88 -0.33 23.33
CA VAL A 478 14.55 0.47 22.14
C VAL A 478 13.11 0.97 22.19
N SER A 479 12.19 0.14 22.69
CA SER A 479 10.76 0.40 22.77
C SER A 479 10.36 1.21 24.01
N LYS A 480 11.22 1.22 25.05
CA LYS A 480 11.01 1.89 26.34
C LYS A 480 10.47 3.32 26.24
N PRO A 481 10.96 4.22 25.36
CA PRO A 481 10.44 5.58 25.27
C PRO A 481 8.95 5.63 24.94
N MET A 482 8.48 4.77 24.04
CA MET A 482 7.07 4.69 23.65
C MET A 482 6.22 4.04 24.74
N PHE A 483 6.71 2.97 25.36
CA PHE A 483 5.97 2.35 26.47
C PHE A 483 5.89 3.23 27.71
N ASP A 484 6.94 3.98 28.05
CA ASP A 484 6.90 4.96 29.14
C ASP A 484 5.90 6.07 28.85
N TYR A 485 5.87 6.56 27.61
CA TYR A 485 4.88 7.52 27.13
C TYR A 485 3.44 6.99 27.29
N TRP A 486 3.16 5.80 26.77
CA TRP A 486 1.84 5.18 26.86
C TRP A 486 1.42 4.82 28.28
N LYS A 487 2.35 4.38 29.14
CA LYS A 487 2.08 4.12 30.56
C LYS A 487 1.71 5.40 31.31
N LYS A 488 2.43 6.50 31.06
CA LYS A 488 2.15 7.78 31.75
C LYS A 488 0.79 8.35 31.34
N LEU A 489 0.35 8.08 30.11
CA LEU A 489 -0.99 8.42 29.63
C LEU A 489 -2.06 7.37 29.98
N CYS A 490 -1.71 6.29 30.68
CA CYS A 490 -2.61 5.18 31.02
C CYS A 490 -3.29 4.52 29.80
N LEU A 491 -2.58 4.46 28.67
CA LEU A 491 -3.10 3.93 27.39
C LEU A 491 -2.82 2.44 27.18
N VAL A 492 -1.95 1.84 27.99
CA VAL A 492 -1.59 0.42 27.92
C VAL A 492 -1.66 -0.23 29.29
N GLN A 493 -2.08 -1.50 29.33
CA GLN A 493 -1.95 -2.36 30.49
C GLN A 493 -0.70 -3.23 30.33
N VAL A 494 0.09 -3.37 31.39
CA VAL A 494 1.24 -4.30 31.41
C VAL A 494 0.79 -5.65 31.93
N ARG A 495 1.09 -6.74 31.21
CA ARG A 495 0.87 -8.11 31.67
C ARG A 495 2.07 -8.99 31.34
N GLU A 496 2.38 -9.92 32.24
CA GLU A 496 3.34 -10.99 31.98
C GLU A 496 2.72 -12.04 31.06
N LEU A 497 3.54 -12.61 30.18
CA LEU A 497 3.12 -13.67 29.28
C LEU A 497 3.10 -15.02 30.01
N ASP A 498 1.93 -15.39 30.55
CA ASP A 498 1.71 -16.69 31.18
C ASP A 498 0.82 -17.62 30.33
N GLU A 499 0.74 -18.90 30.72
CA GLU A 499 -0.05 -19.90 29.99
C GLU A 499 -1.54 -19.56 29.93
N SER A 500 -2.08 -18.89 30.96
CA SER A 500 -3.49 -18.52 31.02
C SER A 500 -3.83 -17.42 30.01
N LEU A 501 -2.91 -16.46 29.84
CA LEU A 501 -3.02 -15.39 28.87
C LEU A 501 -2.89 -15.94 27.45
N VAL A 502 -1.92 -16.82 27.19
CA VAL A 502 -1.77 -17.49 25.90
C VAL A 502 -3.04 -18.26 25.53
N GLN A 503 -3.64 -18.98 26.48
CA GLN A 503 -4.91 -19.67 26.25
C GLN A 503 -6.07 -18.71 25.96
N ALA A 504 -6.11 -17.55 26.63
CA ALA A 504 -7.11 -16.51 26.40
C ALA A 504 -6.91 -15.75 25.08
N MET A 505 -5.69 -15.71 24.55
CA MET A 505 -5.38 -15.13 23.24
C MET A 505 -5.96 -15.98 22.11
N GLN A 506 -5.98 -17.31 22.24
CA GLN A 506 -6.44 -18.20 21.16
C GLN A 506 -7.95 -18.17 20.95
N VAL A 507 -8.38 -17.91 19.72
CA VAL A 507 -9.80 -17.95 19.31
C VAL A 507 -9.96 -18.95 18.17
N THR A 508 -10.86 -19.91 18.34
CA THR A 508 -11.19 -20.86 17.27
C THR A 508 -12.05 -20.21 16.21
N SER A 509 -11.77 -20.48 14.95
CA SER A 509 -12.61 -20.04 13.83
C SER A 509 -13.21 -21.22 13.08
N SER A 510 -14.40 -20.99 12.56
CA SER A 510 -15.14 -21.87 11.65
C SER A 510 -14.45 -21.96 10.28
N LYS A 511 -14.82 -22.97 9.49
CA LYS A 511 -14.30 -23.15 8.13
C LYS A 511 -14.73 -22.01 7.22
N GLU A 512 -15.94 -21.51 7.43
CA GLU A 512 -16.52 -20.39 6.69
C GLU A 512 -15.74 -19.09 6.95
N GLU A 513 -15.37 -18.81 8.20
CA GLU A 513 -14.52 -17.66 8.54
C GLU A 513 -13.13 -17.76 7.89
N TRP A 514 -12.51 -18.94 7.92
CA TRP A 514 -11.25 -19.18 7.21
C TRP A 514 -11.39 -18.97 5.70
N SER A 515 -12.47 -19.47 5.09
CA SER A 515 -12.72 -19.29 3.67
C SER A 515 -12.91 -17.81 3.30
N LEU A 516 -13.69 -17.06 4.08
CA LEU A 516 -13.92 -15.63 3.84
C LEU A 516 -12.63 -14.83 3.97
N ARG A 517 -11.84 -15.10 5.01
CA ARG A 517 -10.52 -14.48 5.19
C ARG A 517 -9.56 -14.84 4.07
N GLY A 518 -9.58 -16.09 3.60
CA GLY A 518 -8.79 -16.54 2.46
C GLY A 518 -9.12 -15.80 1.18
N ILE A 519 -10.41 -15.52 0.91
CA ILE A 519 -10.83 -14.72 -0.25
C ILE A 519 -10.28 -13.30 -0.15
N GLN A 520 -10.44 -12.63 1.00
CA GLN A 520 -9.91 -11.29 1.22
C GLN A 520 -8.39 -11.23 0.99
N LEU A 521 -7.65 -12.17 1.56
CA LEU A 521 -6.19 -12.22 1.41
C LEU A 521 -5.76 -12.55 -0.03
N LEU A 522 -6.55 -13.35 -0.74
CA LEU A 522 -6.32 -13.63 -2.15
C LEU A 522 -6.51 -12.35 -2.97
N ASP A 523 -7.60 -11.60 -2.74
CA ASP A 523 -7.88 -10.34 -3.45
C ASP A 523 -6.80 -9.27 -3.22
N GLU A 524 -6.23 -9.22 -2.01
CA GLU A 524 -5.06 -8.37 -1.66
C GLU A 524 -3.72 -8.91 -2.18
N GLY A 525 -3.70 -10.07 -2.86
CA GLY A 525 -2.50 -10.70 -3.39
C GLY A 525 -1.58 -11.35 -2.36
N ASN A 526 -2.07 -11.59 -1.14
CA ASN A 526 -1.36 -12.35 -0.12
C ASN A 526 -1.60 -13.86 -0.29
N PHE A 527 -1.01 -14.43 -1.33
CA PHE A 527 -1.24 -15.81 -1.76
C PHE A 527 -0.85 -16.87 -0.71
N GLU A 528 0.23 -16.63 0.04
CA GLU A 528 0.72 -17.58 1.05
C GLU A 528 -0.28 -17.73 2.19
N MET A 529 -0.71 -16.60 2.77
CA MET A 529 -1.69 -16.61 3.86
C MET A 529 -3.08 -17.03 3.36
N ALA A 530 -3.47 -16.68 2.14
CA ALA A 530 -4.70 -17.16 1.51
C ALA A 530 -4.70 -18.69 1.37
N THR A 531 -3.58 -19.28 0.91
CA THR A 531 -3.43 -20.74 0.82
C THR A 531 -3.62 -21.39 2.18
N MET A 532 -2.96 -20.87 3.23
CA MET A 532 -3.13 -21.37 4.60
C MET A 532 -4.61 -21.30 5.07
N CYS A 533 -5.30 -20.21 4.77
CA CYS A 533 -6.72 -20.05 5.09
C CYS A 533 -7.57 -21.14 4.42
N PHE A 534 -7.38 -21.39 3.13
CA PHE A 534 -8.15 -22.40 2.40
C PHE A 534 -7.83 -23.83 2.84
N GLU A 535 -6.58 -24.12 3.21
CA GLU A 535 -6.21 -25.38 3.86
C GLU A 535 -6.99 -25.57 5.18
N ARG A 536 -7.09 -24.52 6.01
CA ARG A 536 -7.84 -24.56 7.27
C ARG A 536 -9.36 -24.65 7.06
N ALA A 537 -9.88 -24.04 6.00
CA ALA A 537 -11.27 -24.19 5.57
C ALA A 537 -11.55 -25.61 5.02
N GLY A 538 -10.52 -26.31 4.53
CA GLY A 538 -10.65 -27.59 3.84
C GLY A 538 -11.15 -27.44 2.40
N ASP A 539 -10.93 -26.28 1.77
CA ASP A 539 -11.28 -26.02 0.38
C ASP A 539 -10.07 -26.28 -0.53
N SER A 540 -9.99 -27.49 -1.06
CA SER A 540 -8.87 -27.91 -1.92
C SER A 540 -8.83 -27.17 -3.25
N PHE A 541 -9.96 -26.67 -3.76
CA PHE A 541 -9.98 -25.92 -5.02
C PHE A 541 -9.33 -24.55 -4.81
N LEU A 542 -9.76 -23.83 -3.77
CA LEU A 542 -9.24 -22.50 -3.45
C LEU A 542 -7.80 -22.52 -2.94
N GLU A 543 -7.44 -23.54 -2.18
CA GLU A 543 -6.06 -23.78 -1.78
C GLU A 543 -5.13 -23.86 -3.00
N LYS A 544 -5.47 -24.72 -3.96
CA LYS A 544 -4.68 -24.88 -5.19
C LYS A 544 -4.68 -23.62 -6.04
N LEU A 545 -5.81 -22.92 -6.12
CA LEU A 545 -5.92 -21.66 -6.85
C LEU A 545 -4.98 -20.60 -6.26
N ALA A 546 -5.03 -20.38 -4.95
CA ALA A 546 -4.17 -19.43 -4.26
C ALA A 546 -2.68 -19.79 -4.41
N LYS A 547 -2.34 -21.07 -4.24
CA LYS A 547 -0.98 -21.58 -4.40
C LYS A 547 -0.44 -21.34 -5.82
N ALA A 548 -1.22 -21.69 -6.84
CA ALA A 548 -0.83 -21.49 -8.24
C ALA A 548 -0.65 -20.00 -8.57
N SER A 549 -1.54 -19.14 -8.07
CA SER A 549 -1.43 -17.69 -8.27
C SER A 549 -0.18 -17.11 -7.60
N GLY A 550 0.16 -17.57 -6.39
CA GLY A 550 1.41 -17.19 -5.73
C GLY A 550 2.65 -17.63 -6.48
N LEU A 551 2.68 -18.88 -6.97
CA LEU A 551 3.78 -19.40 -7.80
C LEU A 551 3.92 -18.63 -9.11
N ARG A 552 2.81 -18.31 -9.77
CA ARG A 552 2.82 -17.49 -10.99
C ARG A 552 3.38 -16.10 -10.71
N ALA A 553 2.91 -15.42 -9.65
CA ALA A 553 3.40 -14.09 -9.28
C ALA A 553 4.90 -14.10 -8.97
N ALA A 554 5.36 -15.07 -8.16
CA ALA A 554 6.78 -15.24 -7.84
C ALA A 554 7.62 -15.56 -9.09
N GLY A 555 7.11 -16.42 -9.97
CA GLY A 555 7.78 -16.79 -11.22
C GLY A 555 7.95 -15.59 -12.15
N VAL A 556 6.90 -14.77 -12.34
CA VAL A 556 6.97 -13.53 -13.14
C VAL A 556 8.00 -12.57 -12.55
N HIS A 557 8.03 -12.39 -11.24
CA HIS A 557 9.03 -11.53 -10.58
C HIS A 557 10.48 -12.01 -10.82
N MET A 558 10.70 -13.32 -10.97
CA MET A 558 12.02 -13.90 -11.20
C MET A 558 12.50 -13.85 -12.66
N LEU A 559 11.64 -13.56 -13.65
CA LEU A 559 11.98 -13.55 -15.08
C LEU A 559 13.09 -12.55 -15.49
N GLY A 560 13.46 -11.62 -14.61
CA GLY A 560 14.61 -10.72 -14.82
C GLY A 560 15.90 -11.18 -14.12
N SER A 561 15.79 -11.90 -13.01
CA SER A 561 16.92 -12.19 -12.10
C SER A 561 17.41 -13.62 -12.18
N ASN A 562 16.48 -14.59 -12.25
CA ASN A 562 16.79 -16.01 -12.28
C ASN A 562 15.77 -16.78 -13.14
N ASN A 563 16.06 -16.85 -14.44
CA ASN A 563 15.18 -17.48 -15.43
C ASN A 563 14.89 -18.96 -15.14
N GLU A 564 15.83 -19.70 -14.53
CA GLU A 564 15.59 -21.12 -14.26
C GLU A 564 14.57 -21.31 -13.14
N LEU A 565 14.71 -20.56 -12.03
CA LEU A 565 13.71 -20.60 -10.96
C LEU A 565 12.35 -20.04 -11.41
N ALA A 566 12.37 -18.99 -12.23
CA ALA A 566 11.15 -18.45 -12.84
C ALA A 566 10.41 -19.52 -13.65
N ARG A 567 11.15 -20.26 -14.48
CA ARG A 567 10.61 -21.35 -15.30
C ARG A 567 10.01 -22.46 -14.44
N VAL A 568 10.71 -22.90 -13.41
CA VAL A 568 10.22 -23.94 -12.49
C VAL A 568 8.91 -23.49 -11.83
N ALA A 569 8.86 -22.27 -11.28
CA ALA A 569 7.68 -21.75 -10.61
C ALA A 569 6.48 -21.59 -11.56
N LEU A 570 6.70 -21.08 -12.78
CA LEU A 570 5.64 -20.89 -13.77
C LEU A 570 5.08 -22.21 -14.31
N VAL A 571 5.94 -23.22 -14.52
CA VAL A 571 5.49 -24.56 -14.91
C VAL A 571 4.69 -25.22 -13.78
N GLU A 572 5.18 -25.17 -12.54
CA GLU A 572 4.43 -25.71 -11.39
C GLU A 572 3.06 -25.03 -11.24
N ALA A 573 3.00 -23.70 -11.40
CA ALA A 573 1.74 -22.96 -11.40
C ALA A 573 0.78 -23.46 -12.50
N ALA A 574 1.27 -23.63 -13.73
CA ALA A 574 0.48 -24.11 -14.86
C ALA A 574 -0.09 -25.51 -14.61
N GLU A 575 0.73 -26.44 -14.12
CA GLU A 575 0.31 -27.81 -13.78
C GLU A 575 -0.79 -27.80 -12.69
N ILE A 576 -0.66 -26.95 -11.67
CA ILE A 576 -1.69 -26.83 -10.63
C ILE A 576 -2.99 -26.27 -11.23
N TYR A 577 -2.92 -25.23 -12.08
CA TYR A 577 -4.09 -24.66 -12.75
C TYR A 577 -4.80 -25.69 -13.65
N GLU A 578 -4.05 -26.47 -14.43
CA GLU A 578 -4.59 -27.58 -15.22
C GLU A 578 -5.31 -28.60 -14.33
N SER A 579 -4.72 -28.94 -13.16
CA SER A 579 -5.30 -29.91 -12.21
C SER A 579 -6.64 -29.47 -11.61
N ILE A 580 -6.95 -28.17 -11.60
CA ILE A 580 -8.22 -27.59 -11.13
C ILE A 580 -9.12 -27.12 -12.28
N GLY A 581 -8.78 -27.46 -13.53
CA GLY A 581 -9.59 -27.14 -14.71
C GLY A 581 -9.53 -25.67 -15.15
N LYS A 582 -8.51 -24.91 -14.72
CA LYS A 582 -8.28 -23.50 -15.07
C LYS A 582 -7.29 -23.37 -16.22
N ALA A 583 -7.66 -23.92 -17.38
CA ALA A 583 -6.80 -23.94 -18.57
C ALA A 583 -6.42 -22.53 -19.07
N ASP A 584 -7.31 -21.55 -18.90
CA ASP A 584 -7.03 -20.15 -19.22
C ASP A 584 -5.87 -19.60 -18.40
N PHE A 585 -5.78 -19.92 -17.11
CA PHE A 585 -4.69 -19.50 -16.23
C PHE A 585 -3.38 -20.24 -16.54
N ALA A 586 -3.46 -21.54 -16.83
CA ALA A 586 -2.31 -22.32 -17.26
C ALA A 586 -1.68 -21.76 -18.55
N ALA A 587 -2.51 -21.41 -19.53
CA ALA A 587 -2.06 -20.76 -20.76
C ALA A 587 -1.32 -19.44 -20.45
N LYS A 588 -1.81 -18.63 -19.50
CA LYS A 588 -1.09 -17.41 -19.09
C LYS A 588 0.33 -17.71 -18.61
N CYS A 589 0.53 -18.74 -17.79
CA CYS A 589 1.87 -19.12 -17.33
C CYS A 589 2.81 -19.47 -18.50
N PHE A 590 2.34 -20.22 -19.49
CA PHE A 590 3.12 -20.57 -20.67
C PHE A 590 3.40 -19.36 -21.58
N MET A 591 2.46 -18.41 -21.67
CA MET A 591 2.68 -17.15 -22.36
C MET A 591 3.80 -16.31 -21.73
N GLU A 592 3.88 -16.25 -20.39
CA GLU A 592 4.98 -15.57 -19.68
C GLU A 592 6.33 -16.24 -19.97
N LEU A 593 6.34 -17.56 -20.21
CA LEU A 593 7.51 -18.32 -20.65
C LEU A 593 7.82 -18.21 -22.15
N LYS A 594 6.98 -17.51 -22.92
CA LYS A 594 7.04 -17.43 -24.39
C LYS A 594 6.86 -18.78 -25.09
N ASP A 595 6.22 -19.75 -24.44
CA ASP A 595 5.83 -21.03 -25.01
C ASP A 595 4.41 -20.94 -25.59
N PHE A 596 4.28 -20.24 -26.72
CA PHE A 596 3.00 -19.91 -27.35
C PHE A 596 2.31 -21.10 -28.04
N GLU A 597 3.02 -22.21 -28.26
CA GLU A 597 2.42 -23.41 -28.83
C GLU A 597 1.72 -24.23 -27.74
N ARG A 598 2.27 -24.22 -26.52
CA ARG A 598 1.67 -24.87 -25.36
C ARG A 598 0.52 -24.05 -24.76
N ALA A 599 0.64 -22.73 -24.75
CA ALA A 599 -0.42 -21.80 -24.36
C ALA A 599 -1.60 -21.84 -25.33
#